data_AF-A0A5H2YQS8-F1
#
_entry.id   AF-A0A5H2YQS8-F1
#
_cell.length_a   1.000
_cell.length_b   1.000
_cell.length_c   1.000
_cell.angle_alpha   90.00
_cell.angle_beta   90.00
_cell.angle_gamma   90.00
#
_symmetry.space_group_name_H-M   'P 1'
#
loop_
_entity.id
_entity.type
_entity.pdbx_description
1 polymer ?
#
loop_
_entity_poly.entity_id
_entity_poly.type
_entity_poly.pdbx_seq_one_letter_code
_entity_poly.pdbx_strand_id
1 'polypeptide(L)'
;MAKYFVAYAYFLKNGGHGFGNIEADRSWPIAGQADINELTEHITDSLCRAMNQPSLTLTILGWQRFEDDIERKRPEPGQPSNVISLHPS
;
A
#
# COMPACT_ATOMS: atom_id res chain seq x y z
N MET A 1 -7.75 9.80 6.14
CA MET A 1 -7.78 8.84 5.02
C MET A 1 -6.72 7.79 5.30
N ALA A 2 -7.01 6.50 5.17
CA ALA A 2 -6.03 5.46 5.47
C ALA A 2 -5.09 5.29 4.27
N LYS A 3 -3.78 5.37 4.55
CA LYS A 3 -2.73 5.21 3.55
C LYS A 3 -2.12 3.82 3.68
N TYR A 4 -1.83 3.18 2.55
CA TYR A 4 -1.24 1.85 2.52
C TYR A 4 -0.05 1.80 1.57
N PHE A 5 0.99 1.10 1.97
CA PHE A 5 2.00 0.59 1.07
C PHE A 5 1.59 -0.81 0.61
N VAL A 6 1.48 -1.02 -0.69
CA VAL A 6 0.98 -2.26 -1.29
C VAL A 6 2.05 -2.83 -2.20
N ALA A 7 2.51 -4.04 -1.90
CA ALA A 7 3.45 -4.79 -2.73
C ALA A 7 2.69 -5.75 -3.65
N TYR A 8 3.04 -5.78 -4.93
CA TYR A 8 2.39 -6.65 -5.92
C TYR A 8 3.40 -7.29 -6.88
N ALA A 9 2.99 -8.40 -7.48
CA ALA A 9 3.65 -9.02 -8.63
C ALA A 9 2.67 -9.13 -9.79
N TYR A 10 3.19 -9.03 -11.02
CA TYR A 10 2.41 -9.24 -12.24
C TYR A 10 3.07 -10.24 -13.18
N PHE A 11 2.23 -10.88 -13.99
CA PHE A 11 2.61 -11.90 -14.97
C PHE A 11 1.93 -11.61 -16.30
N LEU A 12 2.71 -11.63 -17.38
CA LEU A 12 2.27 -11.48 -18.75
C LEU A 12 2.16 -12.86 -19.40
N LYS A 13 1.25 -12.99 -20.38
CA LYS A 13 1.05 -14.26 -21.11
C LYS A 13 2.29 -14.72 -21.89
N ASN A 14 3.19 -13.80 -22.26
CA ASN A 14 4.43 -14.11 -22.95
C ASN A 14 5.57 -14.56 -22.02
N GLY A 15 5.29 -14.79 -20.72
CA GLY A 15 6.28 -15.19 -19.72
C GLY A 15 7.03 -14.03 -19.05
N GLY A 16 6.79 -12.78 -19.48
CA GLY A 16 7.28 -11.61 -18.77
C GLY A 16 6.65 -11.48 -17.39
N HIS A 17 7.41 -11.02 -16.41
CA HIS A 17 6.93 -10.81 -15.06
C HIS A 17 7.65 -9.63 -14.41
N GLY A 18 7.07 -9.12 -13.33
CA GLY A 18 7.68 -8.06 -12.54
C GLY A 18 7.02 -7.93 -11.18
N PHE A 19 7.56 -7.04 -10.36
CA PHE A 19 7.04 -6.70 -9.05
C PHE A 19 7.14 -5.18 -8.86
N GLY A 20 6.31 -4.65 -7.98
CA GLY A 20 6.26 -3.23 -7.71
C GLY A 20 5.60 -2.93 -6.38
N ASN A 21 5.70 -1.66 -6.00
CA ASN A 21 5.01 -1.14 -4.84
C ASN A 21 4.20 0.10 -5.23
N ILE A 22 3.08 0.31 -4.57
CA ILE A 22 2.23 1.49 -4.76
C ILE A 22 1.75 2.04 -3.42
N GLU A 23 1.67 3.36 -3.31
CA GLU A 23 0.93 4.03 -2.24
C GLU A 23 -0.56 4.05 -2.63
N ALA A 24 -1.40 3.47 -1.79
CA ALA A 24 -2.84 3.42 -1.99
C ALA A 24 -3.54 4.24 -0.90
N ASP A 25 -4.29 5.21 -1.35
CA ASP A 25 -5.02 6.20 -0.56
C ASP A 25 -6.50 5.78 -0.49
N ARG A 26 -7.00 5.37 0.69
CA ARG A 26 -8.37 4.83 0.86
C ARG A 26 -9.17 5.56 1.93
N SER A 27 -10.46 5.77 1.67
CA SER A 27 -11.40 6.38 2.62
C SER A 27 -11.71 5.47 3.81
N TRP A 28 -11.55 4.15 3.68
CA TRP A 28 -11.68 3.16 4.76
C TRP A 28 -10.49 2.17 4.79
N PRO A 29 -10.25 1.49 5.92
CA PRO A 29 -9.18 0.50 6.03
C PRO A 29 -9.40 -0.73 5.15
N ILE A 30 -8.32 -1.41 4.77
CA ILE A 30 -8.42 -2.77 4.19
C ILE A 30 -8.87 -3.70 5.30
N ALA A 31 -10.11 -4.17 5.25
CA ALA A 31 -10.75 -4.95 6.29
C ALA A 31 -10.83 -6.45 5.95
N GLY A 32 -10.67 -6.82 4.68
CA GLY A 32 -10.66 -8.22 4.27
C GLY A 32 -10.46 -8.45 2.78
N GLN A 33 -10.74 -9.67 2.33
CA GLN A 33 -10.46 -10.12 0.96
C GLN A 33 -11.17 -9.29 -0.13
N ALA A 34 -12.36 -8.75 0.16
CA ALA A 34 -13.10 -7.93 -0.80
C ALA A 34 -12.31 -6.65 -1.17
N ASP A 35 -11.75 -5.96 -0.19
CA ASP A 35 -10.93 -4.76 -0.42
C ASP A 35 -9.65 -5.09 -1.21
N ILE A 36 -9.07 -6.27 -0.97
CA ILE A 36 -7.90 -6.78 -1.70
C ILE A 36 -8.23 -7.09 -3.16
N ASN A 37 -9.40 -7.67 -3.43
CA ASN A 37 -9.82 -7.96 -4.80
C ASN A 37 -10.04 -6.66 -5.58
N GLU A 38 -10.76 -5.70 -5.00
CA GLU A 38 -10.98 -4.38 -5.60
C GLU A 38 -9.63 -3.68 -5.89
N LEU A 39 -8.70 -3.71 -4.93
CA LEU A 39 -7.38 -3.11 -5.09
C LEU A 39 -6.56 -3.83 -6.17
N THR A 40 -6.65 -5.16 -6.23
CA THR A 40 -6.00 -5.98 -7.26
C THR A 40 -6.51 -5.60 -8.65
N GLU A 41 -7.82 -5.46 -8.82
CA GLU A 41 -8.45 -5.03 -10.09
C GLU A 41 -7.97 -3.63 -10.48
N HIS A 42 -8.00 -2.68 -9.55
CA HIS A 42 -7.60 -1.30 -9.83
C HIS A 42 -6.12 -1.17 -10.25
N ILE A 43 -5.22 -1.88 -9.56
CA ILE A 43 -3.79 -1.89 -9.91
C ILE A 43 -3.57 -2.62 -11.24
N THR A 44 -4.29 -3.72 -11.48
CA THR A 44 -4.24 -4.46 -12.76
C THR A 44 -4.58 -3.56 -13.94
N ASP A 45 -5.70 -2.84 -13.84
CA ASP A 45 -6.15 -1.92 -14.89
C ASP A 45 -5.13 -0.79 -15.14
N SER A 46 -4.58 -0.24 -14.07
CA SER A 46 -3.58 0.83 -14.15
C SER A 46 -2.30 0.35 -14.85
N LEU A 47 -1.81 -0.85 -14.53
CA LEU A 47 -0.63 -1.43 -15.16
C LEU A 47 -0.88 -1.83 -16.61
N CYS A 48 -2.04 -2.41 -16.92
CA CYS A 48 -2.44 -2.70 -18.29
C CYS A 48 -2.34 -1.44 -19.17
N ARG A 49 -2.87 -0.31 -18.69
CA ARG A 49 -2.79 0.98 -19.39
C ARG A 49 -1.36 1.51 -19.50
N ALA A 50 -0.60 1.50 -18.41
CA ALA A 50 0.76 2.04 -18.37
C ALA A 50 1.74 1.24 -19.25
N MET A 51 1.57 -0.08 -19.32
CA MET A 51 2.44 -0.98 -20.08
C MET A 51 1.94 -1.24 -21.51
N ASN A 52 0.77 -0.69 -21.88
CA ASN A 52 0.06 -1.00 -23.11
C ASN A 52 -0.11 -2.53 -23.31
N GLN A 53 -0.43 -3.25 -22.22
CA GLN A 53 -0.70 -4.68 -22.22
C GLN A 53 -2.20 -4.89 -22.01
N PRO A 54 -2.91 -5.59 -22.92
CA PRO A 54 -4.36 -5.76 -22.82
C PRO A 54 -4.78 -6.74 -21.72
N SER A 55 -3.84 -7.54 -21.22
CA SER A 55 -4.10 -8.57 -20.23
C SER A 55 -2.82 -8.91 -19.49
N LEU A 56 -2.88 -8.80 -18.16
CA LEU A 56 -1.90 -9.33 -17.22
C LEU A 56 -2.63 -9.96 -16.04
N THR A 57 -1.94 -10.83 -15.31
CA THR A 57 -2.41 -11.34 -14.02
C THR A 57 -1.62 -10.63 -12.93
N LEU A 58 -2.31 -10.10 -11.93
CA LEU A 58 -1.70 -9.44 -10.77
C LEU A 58 -2.03 -10.20 -9.49
N THR A 59 -1.11 -10.17 -8.53
CA THR A 59 -1.33 -10.63 -7.17
C THR A 59 -0.72 -9.63 -6.20
N ILE A 60 -1.51 -9.23 -5.21
CA ILE A 60 -1.01 -8.50 -4.05
C ILE A 60 -0.28 -9.49 -3.15
N LEU A 61 1.01 -9.21 -2.91
CA LEU A 61 1.89 -10.02 -2.07
C LEU A 61 1.75 -9.63 -0.59
N GLY A 62 1.39 -8.37 -0.33
CA GLY A 62 1.19 -7.86 1.01
C GLY A 62 0.83 -6.37 1.00
N TRP A 63 0.32 -5.91 2.13
CA TRP A 63 0.03 -4.50 2.36
C TRP A 63 0.35 -4.13 3.80
N GLN A 64 0.73 -2.88 4.02
CA GLN A 64 0.97 -2.32 5.33
C GLN A 64 0.35 -0.93 5.38
N ARG A 65 -0.41 -0.64 6.46
CA ARG A 65 -0.90 0.71 6.70
C ARG A 65 0.32 1.60 6.95
N PHE A 66 0.44 2.70 6.22
CA PHE A 66 1.36 3.77 6.55
C PHE A 66 1.01 4.22 7.97
N GLU A 67 2.01 4.32 8.86
CA GLU A 67 1.82 4.55 10.31
C GLU A 67 0.65 5.51 10.59
N ASP A 68 -0.16 5.23 11.62
CA ASP A 68 -1.08 6.25 12.15
C ASP A 68 -0.25 7.52 12.37
N ASP A 69 -0.70 8.66 11.83
CA ASP A 69 0.01 9.95 11.84
C ASP A 69 0.86 10.09 13.12
N ILE A 70 2.16 9.75 13.05
CA ILE A 70 3.01 9.86 14.23
C ILE A 70 3.19 11.35 14.42
N GLU A 71 2.44 11.92 15.38
CA GLU A 71 2.72 13.26 15.89
C GLU A 71 4.16 13.25 16.42
N ARG A 72 5.10 13.70 15.59
CA ARG A 72 6.48 13.96 16.01
C ARG A 72 6.47 15.20 16.89
N LYS A 73 6.21 15.03 18.18
CA LYS A 73 6.34 16.10 19.16
C LYS A 73 7.83 16.48 19.26
N ARG A 74 8.14 17.75 19.03
CA ARG A 74 9.46 18.29 19.36
C ARG A 74 9.63 18.13 20.88
N PRO A 75 10.65 17.42 21.37
CA PRO A 75 10.84 17.29 22.81
C PRO A 75 11.06 18.68 23.41
N GLU A 76 10.32 18.98 24.47
CA GLU A 76 10.56 20.15 25.31
C GLU A 76 11.98 20.07 25.91
N PRO A 77 12.62 21.21 26.23
CA PRO A 77 13.95 21.22 26.83
C PRO A 77 13.99 20.37 28.11
N GLY A 78 14.79 19.29 28.10
CA GLY A 78 14.97 18.39 29.25
C GLY A 78 14.29 17.01 29.13
N GLN A 79 13.54 16.73 28.05
CA GLN A 79 13.03 15.37 27.79
C GLN A 79 14.00 14.52 26.95
N PRO A 80 14.05 13.19 27.16
CA PRO A 80 14.85 12.30 26.32
C PRO A 80 14.42 12.42 24.86
N SER A 81 15.39 12.68 23.98
CA SER A 81 15.18 12.85 22.54
C SER A 81 14.60 11.57 21.94
N ASN A 82 13.43 11.70 21.30
CA ASN A 82 12.65 10.66 20.60
C ASN A 82 11.76 9.80 21.51
N VAL A 83 10.63 10.36 21.98
CA VAL A 83 9.52 9.55 22.46
C VAL A 83 8.55 9.34 21.30
N ILE A 84 8.68 8.20 20.63
CA ILE A 84 7.60 7.67 19.77
C ILE A 84 6.48 7.27 20.73
N SER A 85 5.45 8.11 20.85
CA SER A 85 4.25 7.78 21.63
C SER A 85 3.26 7.07 20.71
N LEU A 86 3.17 5.75 20.82
CA LEU A 86 2.10 4.99 20.19
C LEU A 86 0.79 5.26 20.97
N HIS A 87 -0.25 5.72 20.28
CA HIS A 87 -1.57 5.84 20.89
C HIS A 87 -2.12 4.43 21.23
N PRO A 88 -2.67 4.21 22.43
CA PRO A 88 -3.41 2.99 22.70
C PRO A 88 -4.70 2.96 21.86
N SER A 89 -4.98 1.78 21.30
CA SER A 89 -6.16 1.48 20.47
C SER A 89 -7.48 1.61 21.21
#